data_AF-A0A954JQF5-F1
#
_entry.id   AF-A0A954JQF5-F1
#
_cell.length_a   1.000
_cell.length_b   1.000
_cell.length_c   1.000
_cell.angle_alpha   90.00
_cell.angle_beta   90.00
_cell.angle_gamma   90.00
#
_symmetry.space_group_name_H-M   'P 1'
#
loop_
_entity.id
_entity.type
_entity.pdbx_description
1 polymer ?
#
loop_
_entity_poly.entity_id
_entity_poly.type
_entity_poly.pdbx_seq_one_letter_code
_entity_poly.pdbx_strand_id
1 'polypeptide(L)'
;PRSAAYAPLTPEAAKKTTWRSWQSSVKNHLYQAGALVLWQSVEYKLTSEPGESREAFDARVDQAAKDARDEKIAKTEDRYAPKLDRARERVRKAEQKVSEQEDQYDAVRTGTLARVGGLLFSLFQKKRSRSEMAAAARAASRAKKEKSDIHRAESDLDQRMAELADLEKELERDLETIRREFEDRESDVEETPITPRKSDIHFSTFALLWTPSSR
;
A
#
# COMPACT_ATOMS: atom_id res chain seq x y z
N PRO A 1 52.68 -42.77 12.48
CA PRO A 1 52.83 -44.22 12.22
C PRO A 1 53.98 -44.78 13.06
N ARG A 2 53.88 -45.99 13.62
CA ARG A 2 54.93 -46.54 14.52
C ARG A 2 56.30 -46.72 13.85
N SER A 3 56.37 -46.69 12.52
CA SER A 3 57.58 -46.78 11.70
C SER A 3 57.92 -45.50 10.90
N ALA A 4 57.26 -44.38 11.18
CA ALA A 4 57.58 -43.12 10.50
C ALA A 4 58.84 -42.48 11.08
N ALA A 5 59.72 -42.00 10.19
CA ALA A 5 60.79 -41.07 10.57
C ALA A 5 60.22 -39.66 10.66
N TYR A 6 60.45 -38.97 11.77
CA TYR A 6 59.98 -37.61 12.00
C TYR A 6 61.12 -36.62 11.80
N ALA A 7 60.83 -35.47 11.20
CA ALA A 7 61.77 -34.37 11.17
C ALA A 7 62.11 -33.91 12.62
N PRO A 8 63.36 -33.48 12.89
CA PRO A 8 63.73 -32.99 14.22
C PRO A 8 62.85 -31.81 14.64
N LEU A 9 62.55 -31.73 15.93
CA LEU A 9 61.79 -30.62 16.49
C LEU A 9 62.58 -29.31 16.33
N THR A 10 61.92 -28.24 15.90
CA THR A 10 62.58 -26.94 15.82
C THR A 10 62.95 -26.43 17.21
N PRO A 11 64.05 -25.68 17.37
CA PRO A 11 64.44 -25.10 18.66
C PRO A 11 63.35 -24.20 19.28
N GLU A 12 62.49 -23.63 18.46
CA GLU A 12 61.35 -22.82 18.85
C GLU A 12 60.24 -23.67 19.48
N ALA A 13 59.90 -24.80 18.87
CA ALA A 13 58.90 -25.74 19.37
C ALA A 13 59.35 -26.48 20.65
N ALA A 14 60.65 -26.47 20.97
CA ALA A 14 61.17 -27.01 22.22
C ALA A 14 60.91 -26.09 23.45
N LYS A 15 60.56 -24.81 23.25
CA LYS A 15 60.41 -23.82 24.32
C LYS A 15 58.94 -23.60 24.70
N LYS A 16 58.58 -23.80 25.97
CA LYS A 16 57.20 -23.58 26.50
C LYS A 16 56.68 -22.15 26.26
N THR A 17 57.55 -21.15 26.27
CA THR A 17 57.18 -19.74 26.03
C THR A 17 56.72 -19.51 24.59
N THR A 18 57.32 -20.18 23.61
CA THR A 18 56.93 -20.11 22.20
C THR A 18 55.50 -20.61 21.99
N TRP A 19 55.13 -21.72 22.61
CA TRP A 19 53.76 -22.27 22.52
C TRP A 19 52.70 -21.31 23.03
N ARG A 20 52.96 -20.61 24.15
CA ARG A 20 52.04 -19.57 24.66
C ARG A 20 51.96 -18.38 23.71
N SER A 21 53.07 -17.99 23.09
CA SER A 21 53.08 -16.94 22.08
C SER A 21 52.28 -17.33 20.84
N TRP A 22 52.43 -18.55 20.32
CA TRP A 22 51.65 -19.05 19.18
C TRP A 22 50.16 -19.12 19.47
N GLN A 23 49.76 -19.64 20.64
CA GLN A 23 48.36 -19.63 21.08
C GLN A 23 47.79 -18.21 21.12
N SER A 24 48.54 -17.26 21.69
CA SER A 24 48.14 -15.84 21.71
C SER A 24 48.02 -15.25 20.30
N SER A 25 48.94 -15.57 19.39
CA SER A 25 48.88 -15.12 18.00
C SER A 25 47.66 -15.66 17.27
N VAL A 26 47.34 -16.95 17.43
CA VAL A 26 46.12 -17.53 16.83
C VAL A 26 44.85 -16.91 17.43
N LYS A 27 44.80 -16.70 18.76
CA LYS A 27 43.67 -15.97 19.37
C LYS A 27 43.53 -14.55 18.83
N ASN A 28 44.64 -13.84 18.65
CA ASN A 28 44.63 -12.50 18.09
C ASN A 28 44.15 -12.50 16.64
N HIS A 29 44.57 -13.47 15.83
CA HIS A 29 44.11 -13.62 14.46
C HIS A 29 42.61 -13.91 14.40
N LEU A 30 42.11 -14.88 15.16
CA LEU A 30 40.66 -15.18 15.22
C LEU A 30 39.84 -14.00 15.74
N TYR A 31 40.37 -13.24 16.70
CA TYR A 31 39.75 -12.01 17.16
C TYR A 31 39.67 -10.93 16.07
N GLN A 32 40.67 -10.85 15.18
CA GLN A 32 40.74 -9.83 14.12
C GLN A 32 39.97 -10.23 12.85
N ALA A 33 40.06 -11.50 12.45
CA ALA A 33 39.57 -11.99 11.15
C ALA A 33 38.38 -12.96 11.26
N GLY A 34 38.06 -13.44 12.47
CA GLY A 34 36.97 -14.40 12.70
C GLY A 34 35.62 -13.75 12.97
N ALA A 35 35.41 -12.49 12.57
CA ALA A 35 34.12 -11.84 12.71
C ALA A 35 33.10 -12.51 11.78
N LEU A 36 31.95 -12.89 12.33
CA LEU A 36 30.81 -13.30 11.53
C LEU A 36 30.08 -12.04 11.09
N VAL A 37 30.08 -11.76 9.79
CA VAL A 37 29.31 -10.64 9.23
C VAL A 37 27.88 -11.11 8.98
N LEU A 38 26.92 -10.47 9.63
CA LEU A 38 25.51 -10.58 9.30
C LEU A 38 25.04 -9.30 8.63
N TRP A 39 23.98 -9.38 7.85
CA TRP A 39 23.31 -8.21 7.29
C TRP A 39 22.03 -7.93 8.07
N GLN A 40 21.68 -6.66 8.19
CA GLN A 40 20.46 -6.22 8.86
C GLN A 40 19.73 -5.19 8.02
N SER A 41 18.41 -5.37 7.90
CA SER A 41 17.50 -4.31 7.48
C SER A 41 16.76 -3.82 8.72
N VAL A 42 17.09 -2.59 9.16
CA VAL A 42 16.49 -2.00 10.36
C VAL A 42 15.00 -1.76 10.17
N GLU A 43 14.62 -1.29 8.98
CA GLU A 43 13.24 -0.91 8.69
C GLU A 43 12.30 -2.12 8.72
N TYR A 44 12.71 -3.23 8.11
CA TYR A 44 11.91 -4.46 8.09
C TYR A 44 12.22 -5.41 9.25
N LYS A 45 13.14 -5.03 10.13
CA LYS A 45 13.57 -5.81 11.30
C LYS A 45 14.02 -7.23 10.92
N LEU A 46 14.72 -7.33 9.80
CA LEU A 46 15.29 -8.57 9.30
C LEU A 46 16.78 -8.63 9.59
N THR A 47 17.27 -9.81 9.94
CA THR A 47 18.69 -10.12 10.11
C THR A 47 19.01 -11.39 9.35
N SER A 48 20.18 -11.42 8.72
CA SER A 48 20.62 -12.58 7.95
C SER A 48 20.98 -13.76 8.84
N GLU A 49 20.91 -14.96 8.27
CA GLU A 49 21.42 -16.16 8.93
C GLU A 49 22.95 -16.26 8.79
N PRO A 50 23.64 -16.95 9.71
CA PRO A 50 25.07 -17.23 9.56
C PRO A 50 25.36 -18.00 8.27
N GLY A 51 26.15 -17.41 7.37
CA GLY A 51 26.52 -18.02 6.09
C GLY A 51 25.44 -17.93 5.00
N GLU A 52 24.35 -17.19 5.23
CA GLU A 52 23.43 -16.78 4.17
C GLU A 52 24.20 -16.02 3.08
N SER A 53 23.77 -16.12 1.81
CA SER A 53 24.33 -15.25 0.76
C SER A 53 23.68 -13.88 0.83
N ARG A 54 24.42 -12.83 0.44
CA ARG A 54 23.90 -11.47 0.37
C ARG A 54 22.63 -11.39 -0.51
N GLU A 55 22.66 -12.05 -1.67
CA GLU A 55 21.54 -12.11 -2.61
C GLU A 55 20.28 -12.75 -2.00
N ALA A 56 20.44 -13.80 -1.20
CA ALA A 56 19.30 -14.46 -0.53
C ALA A 56 18.69 -13.56 0.55
N PHE A 57 19.54 -12.85 1.31
CA PHE A 57 19.07 -11.89 2.30
C PHE A 57 18.36 -10.69 1.64
N ASP A 58 18.94 -10.12 0.58
CA ASP A 58 18.33 -9.02 -0.19
C ASP A 58 16.96 -9.44 -0.75
N ALA A 59 16.83 -10.66 -1.28
CA ALA A 59 15.54 -11.17 -1.76
C ALA A 59 14.47 -11.24 -0.66
N ARG A 60 14.85 -11.57 0.58
CA ARG A 60 13.93 -11.56 1.73
C ARG A 60 13.53 -10.14 2.12
N VAL A 61 14.48 -9.21 2.09
CA VAL A 61 14.23 -7.78 2.34
C VAL A 61 13.26 -7.22 1.30
N ASP A 62 13.48 -7.51 0.01
CA ASP A 62 12.61 -7.10 -1.09
C ASP A 62 11.20 -7.67 -0.97
N GLN A 63 11.07 -8.92 -0.49
CA GLN A 63 9.76 -9.51 -0.26
C GLN A 63 9.04 -8.82 0.90
N ALA A 64 9.72 -8.58 2.02
CA ALA A 64 9.16 -7.83 3.15
C ALA A 64 8.75 -6.40 2.75
N ALA A 65 9.50 -5.78 1.84
CA ALA A 65 9.16 -4.49 1.25
C ALA A 65 7.84 -4.52 0.48
N LYS A 66 7.68 -5.51 -0.40
CA LYS A 66 6.45 -5.69 -1.18
C LYS A 66 5.26 -5.97 -0.26
N ASP A 67 5.44 -6.85 0.72
CA ASP A 67 4.37 -7.20 1.67
C ASP A 67 3.93 -5.96 2.48
N ALA A 68 4.87 -5.14 2.94
CA ALA A 68 4.57 -3.90 3.65
C ALA A 68 3.87 -2.86 2.78
N ARG A 69 4.24 -2.74 1.50
CA ARG A 69 3.56 -1.87 0.53
C ARG A 69 2.13 -2.33 0.32
N ASP A 70 1.94 -3.62 0.06
CA ASP A 70 0.64 -4.20 -0.26
C ASP A 70 -0.29 -4.10 0.97
N GLU A 71 0.22 -4.30 2.18
CA GLU A 71 -0.53 -4.04 3.42
C GLU A 71 -0.96 -2.57 3.55
N LYS A 72 -0.08 -1.61 3.20
CA LYS A 72 -0.38 -0.17 3.27
C LYS A 72 -1.41 0.25 2.22
N ILE A 73 -1.35 -0.33 1.02
CA ILE A 73 -2.35 -0.17 -0.05
C ILE A 73 -3.70 -0.71 0.44
N ALA A 74 -3.76 -1.96 0.90
CA ALA A 74 -5.00 -2.58 1.37
C ALA A 74 -5.65 -1.79 2.51
N LYS A 75 -4.87 -1.36 3.51
CA LYS A 75 -5.37 -0.49 4.60
C LYS A 75 -5.92 0.84 4.10
N THR A 76 -5.34 1.38 3.03
CA THR A 76 -5.81 2.62 2.42
C THR A 76 -7.12 2.38 1.69
N GLU A 77 -7.21 1.35 0.84
CA GLU A 77 -8.46 0.96 0.17
C GLU A 77 -9.59 0.69 1.18
N ASP A 78 -9.32 -0.07 2.24
CA ASP A 78 -10.28 -0.36 3.32
C ASP A 78 -10.79 0.92 4.00
N ARG A 79 -9.92 1.93 4.17
CA ARG A 79 -10.30 3.23 4.75
C ARG A 79 -11.22 4.03 3.82
N TYR A 80 -11.07 3.90 2.51
CA TYR A 80 -11.86 4.63 1.52
C TYR A 80 -13.16 3.89 1.13
N ALA A 81 -13.18 2.56 1.14
CA ALA A 81 -14.31 1.73 0.77
C ALA A 81 -15.65 2.21 1.36
N PRO A 82 -15.82 2.40 2.69
CA PRO A 82 -17.10 2.85 3.24
C PRO A 82 -17.46 4.29 2.86
N LYS A 83 -16.48 5.15 2.52
CA LYS A 83 -16.74 6.52 2.05
C LYS A 83 -17.25 6.50 0.61
N LEU A 84 -16.60 5.72 -0.25
CA LEU A 84 -16.99 5.52 -1.65
C LEU A 84 -18.37 4.88 -1.75
N ASP A 85 -18.66 3.86 -0.95
CA ASP A 85 -19.98 3.22 -0.92
C ASP A 85 -21.08 4.20 -0.52
N ARG A 86 -20.82 5.04 0.49
CA ARG A 86 -21.77 6.10 0.90
C ARG A 86 -21.94 7.15 -0.19
N ALA A 87 -20.88 7.54 -0.89
CA ALA A 87 -20.96 8.51 -1.98
C ALA A 87 -21.75 7.94 -3.17
N ARG A 88 -21.46 6.70 -3.59
CA ARG A 88 -22.20 5.96 -4.63
C ARG A 88 -23.68 5.82 -4.29
N GLU A 89 -24.00 5.48 -3.04
CA GLU A 89 -25.40 5.38 -2.60
C GLU A 89 -26.13 6.74 -2.62
N ARG A 90 -25.42 7.85 -2.35
CA ARG A 90 -26.00 9.20 -2.50
C ARG A 90 -26.24 9.55 -3.97
N VAL A 91 -25.30 9.24 -4.86
CA VAL A 91 -25.46 9.40 -6.31
C VAL A 91 -26.70 8.61 -6.78
N ARG A 92 -26.78 7.32 -6.44
CA ARG A 92 -27.91 6.45 -6.79
C ARG A 92 -29.25 7.03 -6.34
N LYS A 93 -29.33 7.58 -5.12
CA LYS A 93 -30.54 8.25 -4.61
C LYS A 93 -30.86 9.54 -5.36
N ALA A 94 -29.85 10.32 -5.73
CA ALA A 94 -30.04 11.55 -6.50
C ALA A 94 -30.53 11.24 -7.93
N GLU A 95 -29.98 10.21 -8.59
CA GLU A 95 -30.45 9.71 -9.89
C GLU A 95 -31.91 9.27 -9.84
N GLN A 96 -32.29 8.49 -8.80
CA GLN A 96 -33.68 8.09 -8.60
C GLN A 96 -34.61 9.29 -8.45
N LYS A 97 -34.18 10.31 -7.69
CA LYS A 97 -34.96 11.52 -7.50
C LYS A 97 -35.15 12.30 -8.81
N VAL A 98 -34.12 12.39 -9.66
CA VAL A 98 -34.24 13.00 -10.99
C VAL A 98 -35.30 12.26 -11.80
N SER A 99 -35.19 10.94 -11.90
CA SER A 99 -36.16 10.10 -12.62
C SER A 99 -37.60 10.28 -12.10
N GLU A 100 -37.80 10.31 -10.77
CA GLU A 100 -39.11 10.53 -10.17
C GLU A 100 -39.70 11.91 -10.51
N GLN A 101 -38.88 12.96 -10.59
CA GLN A 101 -39.33 14.30 -10.97
C GLN A 101 -39.65 14.41 -12.47
N GLU A 102 -38.89 13.73 -13.32
CA GLU A 102 -39.16 13.62 -14.75
C GLU A 102 -40.50 12.91 -15.02
N ASP A 103 -40.74 11.77 -14.36
CA ASP A 103 -41.99 11.03 -14.46
C ASP A 103 -43.21 11.85 -13.99
N GLN A 104 -43.05 12.62 -12.90
CA GLN A 104 -44.10 13.53 -12.40
C GLN A 104 -44.40 14.65 -13.41
N TYR A 105 -43.37 15.21 -14.04
CA TYR A 105 -43.53 16.21 -15.10
C TYR A 105 -44.29 15.66 -16.31
N ASP A 106 -43.97 14.44 -16.74
CA ASP A 106 -44.66 13.78 -17.85
C ASP A 106 -46.11 13.40 -17.51
N ALA A 107 -46.38 12.96 -16.28
CA ALA A 107 -47.74 12.74 -15.78
C ALA A 107 -48.57 14.04 -15.73
N VAL A 108 -47.97 15.16 -15.29
CA VAL A 108 -48.60 16.48 -15.34
C VAL A 108 -48.88 16.88 -16.79
N ARG A 109 -47.96 16.64 -17.71
CA ARG A 109 -48.11 16.97 -19.14
C ARG A 109 -49.22 16.16 -19.81
N THR A 110 -49.25 14.84 -19.62
CA THR A 110 -50.29 13.94 -20.18
C THR A 110 -51.67 14.21 -19.58
N GLY A 111 -51.77 14.37 -18.25
CA GLY A 111 -53.01 14.74 -17.57
C GLY A 111 -53.50 16.17 -17.86
N THR A 112 -52.60 17.06 -18.28
CA THR A 112 -52.94 18.40 -18.77
C THR A 112 -53.40 18.36 -20.22
N LEU A 113 -52.75 17.59 -21.11
CA LEU A 113 -53.18 17.37 -22.50
C LEU A 113 -54.58 16.76 -22.59
N ALA A 114 -54.92 15.80 -21.73
CA ALA A 114 -56.25 15.20 -21.67
C ALA A 114 -57.36 16.20 -21.26
N ARG A 115 -57.04 17.26 -20.50
CA ARG A 115 -57.98 18.32 -20.11
C ARG A 115 -57.90 19.56 -21.03
N VAL A 116 -56.79 19.75 -21.74
CA VAL A 116 -56.53 20.86 -22.67
C VAL A 116 -57.10 20.60 -24.08
N GLY A 117 -57.59 19.39 -24.37
CA GLY A 117 -58.37 19.10 -25.58
C GLY A 117 -59.58 20.02 -25.81
N GLY A 118 -60.09 20.71 -24.78
CA GLY A 118 -61.13 21.76 -24.90
C GLY A 118 -60.61 23.22 -24.88
N LEU A 119 -59.32 23.45 -24.63
CA LEU A 119 -58.76 24.78 -24.39
C LEU A 119 -58.09 25.42 -25.62
N LEU A 120 -57.57 24.61 -26.56
CA LEU A 120 -57.07 25.12 -27.84
C LEU A 120 -58.20 25.54 -28.79
N PHE A 121 -59.38 24.91 -28.69
CA PHE A 121 -60.56 25.26 -29.50
C PHE A 121 -61.32 26.49 -28.97
N SER A 122 -61.11 26.88 -27.70
CA SER A 122 -61.84 27.99 -27.05
C SER A 122 -61.06 29.30 -26.96
N LEU A 123 -59.83 29.38 -27.51
CA LEU A 123 -59.09 30.64 -27.64
C LEU A 123 -59.67 31.57 -28.72
N PHE A 124 -60.56 31.07 -29.58
CA PHE A 124 -61.26 31.84 -30.61
C PHE A 124 -62.64 32.39 -30.17
N GLN A 125 -63.12 32.11 -28.95
CA GLN A 125 -64.40 32.65 -28.45
C GLN A 125 -64.22 33.75 -27.40
N LYS A 126 -64.73 34.94 -27.71
CA LYS A 126 -64.48 36.24 -27.04
C LYS A 126 -65.15 36.43 -25.65
N LYS A 127 -65.55 35.37 -24.96
CA LYS A 127 -66.12 35.44 -23.60
C LYS A 127 -65.67 34.25 -22.77
N ARG A 128 -64.59 34.40 -22.00
CA ARG A 128 -64.20 33.42 -20.97
C ARG A 128 -64.55 33.91 -19.56
N SER A 129 -64.99 32.97 -18.73
CA SER A 129 -65.29 33.18 -17.32
C SER A 129 -63.99 33.38 -16.51
N ARG A 130 -64.04 34.19 -15.44
CA ARG A 130 -62.92 34.36 -14.48
C ARG A 130 -62.43 33.04 -13.88
N SER A 131 -63.28 32.01 -13.80
CA SER A 131 -62.92 30.69 -13.24
C SER A 131 -62.00 29.88 -14.17
N GLU A 132 -62.20 29.96 -15.48
CA GLU A 132 -61.43 29.21 -16.48
C GLU A 132 -60.00 29.77 -16.64
N MET A 133 -59.86 31.10 -16.56
CA MET A 133 -58.55 31.76 -16.54
C MET A 133 -57.75 31.39 -15.28
N ALA A 134 -58.41 31.28 -14.14
CA ALA A 134 -57.76 30.89 -12.89
C ALA A 134 -57.32 29.41 -12.88
N ALA A 135 -58.02 28.53 -13.61
CA ALA A 135 -57.60 27.13 -13.77
C ALA A 135 -56.36 27.01 -14.67
N ALA A 136 -56.32 27.75 -15.79
CA ALA A 136 -55.17 27.77 -16.69
C ALA A 136 -53.90 28.36 -16.01
N ALA A 137 -54.04 29.45 -15.25
CA ALA A 137 -52.93 30.04 -14.50
C ALA A 137 -52.35 29.08 -13.44
N ARG A 138 -53.21 28.32 -12.75
CA ARG A 138 -52.76 27.30 -11.78
C ARG A 138 -52.05 26.14 -12.46
N ALA A 139 -52.53 25.67 -13.62
CA ALA A 139 -51.88 24.62 -14.39
C ALA A 139 -50.48 25.05 -14.89
N ALA A 140 -50.36 26.27 -15.42
CA ALA A 140 -49.07 26.84 -15.84
C ALA A 140 -48.09 27.01 -14.66
N SER A 141 -48.58 27.49 -13.51
CA SER A 141 -47.77 27.62 -12.29
C SER A 141 -47.25 26.27 -11.79
N ARG A 142 -48.08 25.21 -11.84
CA ARG A 142 -47.66 23.84 -11.50
C ARG A 142 -46.60 23.31 -12.45
N ALA A 143 -46.80 23.43 -13.76
CA ALA A 143 -45.82 22.98 -14.76
C ALA A 143 -44.47 23.72 -14.63
N LYS A 144 -44.48 25.01 -14.32
CA LYS A 144 -43.25 25.79 -14.07
C LYS A 144 -42.53 25.33 -12.80
N LYS A 145 -43.28 25.01 -11.74
CA LYS A 145 -42.73 24.49 -10.48
C LYS A 145 -42.05 23.13 -10.72
N GLU A 146 -42.74 22.22 -11.38
CA GLU A 146 -42.25 20.87 -11.68
C GLU A 146 -40.93 20.90 -12.48
N LYS A 147 -40.85 21.76 -13.51
CA LYS A 147 -39.59 21.99 -14.25
C LYS A 147 -38.46 22.53 -13.37
N SER A 148 -38.78 23.38 -12.40
CA SER A 148 -37.79 23.89 -11.44
C SER A 148 -37.38 22.84 -10.40
N ASP A 149 -38.25 21.86 -10.11
CA ASP A 149 -37.93 20.75 -9.20
C ASP A 149 -37.00 19.74 -9.89
N ILE A 150 -37.20 19.45 -11.20
CA ILE A 150 -36.25 18.68 -12.03
C ILE A 150 -34.86 19.33 -12.01
N HIS A 151 -34.74 20.62 -12.37
CA HIS A 151 -33.44 21.30 -12.39
C HIS A 151 -32.71 21.29 -11.05
N ARG A 152 -33.45 21.32 -9.93
CA ARG A 152 -32.86 21.20 -8.59
C ARG A 152 -32.37 19.78 -8.30
N ALA A 153 -33.09 18.77 -8.77
CA ALA A 153 -32.67 17.37 -8.64
C ALA A 153 -31.41 17.10 -9.48
N GLU A 154 -31.36 17.60 -10.73
CA GLU A 154 -30.18 17.51 -11.60
C GLU A 154 -28.95 18.15 -10.94
N SER A 155 -29.11 19.35 -10.38
CA SER A 155 -28.00 20.04 -9.70
C SER A 155 -27.51 19.31 -8.44
N ASP A 156 -28.37 18.63 -7.68
CA ASP A 156 -27.96 17.80 -6.54
C ASP A 156 -27.21 16.55 -7.03
N LEU A 157 -27.68 15.92 -8.11
CA LEU A 157 -26.98 14.80 -8.75
C LEU A 157 -25.57 15.20 -9.20
N ASP A 158 -25.43 16.31 -9.92
CA ASP A 158 -24.13 16.83 -10.36
C ASP A 158 -23.18 17.06 -9.18
N GLN A 159 -23.69 17.62 -8.07
CA GLN A 159 -22.91 17.80 -6.84
C GLN A 159 -22.46 16.46 -6.25
N ARG A 160 -23.34 15.44 -6.17
CA ARG A 160 -22.97 14.12 -5.64
C ARG A 160 -21.96 13.40 -6.53
N MET A 161 -22.08 13.54 -7.84
CA MET A 161 -21.10 12.99 -8.78
C MET A 161 -19.73 13.65 -8.63
N ALA A 162 -19.69 14.97 -8.44
CA ALA A 162 -18.44 15.68 -8.15
C ALA A 162 -17.82 15.23 -6.82
N GLU A 163 -18.62 15.10 -5.76
CA GLU A 163 -18.18 14.58 -4.46
C GLU A 163 -17.57 13.15 -4.57
N LEU A 164 -18.19 12.27 -5.36
CA LEU A 164 -17.67 10.92 -5.62
C LEU A 164 -16.34 10.97 -6.40
N ALA A 165 -16.28 11.75 -7.49
CA ALA A 165 -15.10 11.84 -8.33
C ALA A 165 -13.89 12.44 -7.57
N ASP A 166 -14.12 13.39 -6.67
CA ASP A 166 -13.06 13.96 -5.83
C ASP A 166 -12.53 12.94 -4.82
N LEU A 167 -13.40 12.11 -4.24
CA LEU A 167 -13.05 10.99 -3.36
C LEU A 167 -12.22 9.92 -4.10
N GLU A 168 -12.58 9.59 -5.33
CA GLU A 168 -11.82 8.64 -6.17
C GLU A 168 -10.43 9.19 -6.51
N LYS A 169 -10.32 10.49 -6.82
CA LYS A 169 -9.02 11.15 -7.03
C LYS A 169 -8.17 11.22 -5.77
N GLU A 170 -8.78 11.39 -4.60
CA GLU A 170 -8.06 11.38 -3.32
C GLU A 170 -7.47 10.00 -3.05
N LEU A 171 -8.25 8.94 -3.24
CA LEU A 171 -7.76 7.57 -3.14
C LEU A 171 -6.59 7.32 -4.11
N GLU A 172 -6.72 7.69 -5.38
CA GLU A 172 -5.65 7.49 -6.37
C GLU A 172 -4.36 8.21 -5.98
N ARG A 173 -4.45 9.44 -5.47
CA ARG A 173 -3.28 10.19 -5.00
C ARG A 173 -2.62 9.55 -3.78
N ASP A 174 -3.42 9.05 -2.84
CA ASP A 174 -2.89 8.35 -1.66
C ASP A 174 -2.18 7.05 -2.07
N LEU A 175 -2.75 6.29 -3.01
CA LEU A 175 -2.15 5.07 -3.55
C LEU A 175 -0.86 5.36 -4.31
N GLU A 176 -0.82 6.41 -5.14
CA GLU A 176 0.39 6.83 -5.86
C GLU A 176 1.49 7.31 -4.90
N THR A 177 1.12 8.01 -3.82
CA THR A 177 2.06 8.40 -2.76
C THR A 177 2.70 7.18 -2.13
N ILE A 178 1.91 6.14 -1.84
CA ILE A 178 2.43 4.87 -1.32
C ILE A 178 3.34 4.19 -2.35
N ARG A 179 3.02 4.21 -3.65
CA ARG A 179 3.89 3.60 -4.68
C ARG A 179 5.26 4.27 -4.71
N ARG A 180 5.31 5.61 -4.73
CA ARG A 180 6.56 6.39 -4.77
C ARG A 180 7.43 6.19 -3.55
N GLU A 181 6.82 6.14 -2.35
CA GLU A 181 7.54 5.86 -1.11
C GLU A 181 8.32 4.53 -1.16
N PHE A 182 7.93 3.57 -2.01
CA PHE A 182 8.60 2.29 -2.16
C PHE A 182 9.49 2.20 -3.41
N GLU A 183 9.36 3.11 -4.38
CA GLU A 183 10.26 3.21 -5.54
C GLU A 183 11.57 3.91 -5.21
N ASP A 184 11.52 4.95 -4.36
CA ASP A 184 12.69 5.76 -3.98
C ASP A 184 13.56 5.10 -2.89
N ARG A 185 13.32 3.83 -2.57
CA ARG A 185 14.02 3.13 -1.49
C ARG A 185 15.26 2.41 -2.01
N GLU A 186 16.41 3.00 -1.70
CA GLU A 186 17.69 2.31 -1.74
C GLU A 186 17.71 1.24 -0.62
N SER A 187 18.25 0.04 -0.87
CA SER A 187 18.20 -1.02 0.14
C SER A 187 19.06 -0.64 1.35
N ASP A 188 18.41 -0.21 2.45
CA ASP A 188 19.02 0.06 3.76
C ASP A 188 19.43 -1.26 4.45
N VAL A 189 20.38 -1.96 3.83
CA VAL A 189 20.99 -3.19 4.34
C VAL A 189 22.39 -2.85 4.85
N GLU A 190 22.56 -2.96 6.17
CA GLU A 190 23.81 -2.68 6.85
C GLU A 190 24.53 -3.96 7.27
N GLU A 191 25.86 -3.91 7.27
CA GLU A 191 26.69 -4.99 7.82
C GLU A 191 26.84 -4.85 9.33
N THR A 192 26.51 -5.92 10.05
CA THR A 192 26.66 -6.05 11.49
C THR A 192 27.69 -7.15 11.81
N PRO A 193 28.96 -6.78 12.06
CA PRO A 193 29.99 -7.75 12.41
C PRO A 193 29.83 -8.24 13.86
N ILE A 194 29.77 -9.55 14.03
CA ILE A 194 29.83 -10.22 15.32
C ILE A 194 31.24 -10.74 15.54
N THR A 195 32.04 -9.94 16.25
CA THR A 195 33.44 -10.28 16.56
C THR A 195 33.52 -11.19 17.78
N PRO A 196 34.24 -12.32 17.73
CA PRO A 196 34.44 -13.17 18.90
C PRO A 196 35.24 -12.43 19.96
N ARG A 197 34.89 -12.56 21.25
CA ARG A 197 35.72 -12.01 22.33
C ARG A 197 36.91 -12.92 22.57
N LYS A 198 38.06 -12.35 22.94
CA LYS A 198 39.26 -13.15 23.30
C LYS A 198 39.00 -14.12 24.45
N SER A 199 38.10 -13.77 25.36
CA SER A 199 37.64 -14.62 26.46
C SER A 199 36.92 -15.87 25.98
N ASP A 200 36.28 -15.80 24.81
CA ASP A 200 35.40 -16.86 24.30
C ASP A 200 36.18 -17.85 23.42
N ILE A 201 37.42 -17.48 23.02
CA ILE A 201 38.31 -18.33 22.22
C ILE A 201 39.09 -19.28 23.12
N HIS A 202 38.76 -20.57 23.03
CA HIS A 202 39.37 -21.65 23.80
C HIS A 202 39.99 -22.70 22.87
N PHE A 203 41.20 -23.15 23.20
CA PHE A 203 41.82 -24.28 22.51
C PHE A 203 41.59 -25.55 23.34
N SER A 204 40.81 -26.49 22.81
CA SER A 204 40.68 -27.84 23.38
C SER A 204 41.98 -28.64 23.20
N THR A 205 42.66 -28.43 22.07
CA THR A 205 43.96 -29.03 21.76
C THR A 205 44.77 -28.06 20.91
N PHE A 206 46.04 -27.89 21.24
CA PHE A 206 46.98 -27.09 20.45
C PHE A 206 48.29 -27.87 20.36
N ALA A 207 48.61 -28.38 19.19
CA ALA A 207 49.66 -29.37 18.98
C ALA A 207 50.39 -29.14 17.66
N LEU A 208 51.57 -29.76 17.54
CA LEU A 208 52.36 -29.80 16.33
C LEU A 208 51.99 -31.07 15.58
N LEU A 209 51.70 -30.94 14.29
CA LEU A 209 51.43 -32.06 13.41
C LEU A 209 52.56 -32.17 12.38
N TRP A 210 53.20 -33.34 12.33
CA TRP A 210 54.07 -33.69 11.21
C TRP A 210 53.20 -34.16 10.05
N THR A 211 53.27 -33.45 8.93
CA THR A 211 52.63 -33.86 7.67
C THR A 211 53.60 -34.73 6.87
N PRO A 212 53.13 -35.78 6.17
CA PRO A 212 53.98 -36.52 5.25
C PRO A 212 54.47 -35.60 4.14
N SER A 213 55.78 -35.60 3.89
CA SER A 213 56.34 -35.03 2.66
C SER A 213 56.82 -36.19 1.79
N SER A 214 56.39 -36.21 0.52
CA SER A 214 57.11 -36.97 -0.51
C SER A 214 58.44 -36.27 -0.75
N ARG A 215 59.54 -37.03 -0.82
CA ARG A 215 60.76 -36.53 -1.44
C ARG A 215 60.57 -36.40 -2.94
#